data_AF-A0A924UWU7-F1
#
_entry.id   AF-A0A924UWU7-F1
#
_cell.length_a   1.000
_cell.length_b   1.000
_cell.length_c   1.000
_cell.angle_alpha   90.00
_cell.angle_beta   90.00
_cell.angle_gamma   90.00
#
_symmetry.space_group_name_H-M   'P 1'
#
loop_
_entity.id
_entity.type
_entity.pdbx_description
1 polymer ?
#
loop_
_entity_poly.entity_id
_entity_poly.type
_entity_poly.pdbx_seq_one_letter_code
_entity_poly.pdbx_strand_id
1 'polypeptide(L)' 'LFIGLTQDLSLKTKKTIYLLVVFGVLLFSGSIYLLATNDLTAFDFKIIGFVTPIGGLLLIVAWGILLLRILNKKS' A
#
# COMPACT_ATOMS: atom_id res chain seq x y z
N LEU A 1 -5.92 11.65 -2.42
CA LEU A 1 -6.42 12.97 -2.00
C LEU A 1 -5.36 13.77 -1.25
N PHE A 2 -4.98 13.39 -0.01
CA PHE A 2 -4.04 14.15 0.84
C PHE A 2 -2.70 14.55 0.16
N ILE A 3 -1.98 13.60 -0.43
CA ILE A 3 -0.69 13.85 -1.11
C ILE A 3 -0.84 14.77 -2.35
N GLY A 4 -2.00 14.73 -3.00
CA GLY A 4 -2.31 15.60 -4.13
C GLY A 4 -2.53 17.05 -3.71
N LEU A 5 -3.02 17.28 -2.49
CA LEU A 5 -3.31 18.61 -1.95
C LEU A 5 -2.08 19.27 -1.32
N THR A 6 -1.13 18.49 -0.81
CA THR A 6 0.11 19.02 -0.24
C THR A 6 1.03 19.57 -1.34
N GLN A 7 1.25 20.89 -1.38
CA GLN A 7 2.17 21.52 -2.36
C GLN A 7 3.65 21.32 -1.99
N ASP A 8 3.90 20.97 -0.74
CA ASP A 8 5.23 20.96 -0.12
C ASP A 8 6.05 19.69 -0.30
N LEU A 9 5.50 18.68 -0.95
CA LEU A 9 6.18 17.42 -1.22
C LEU A 9 6.77 17.42 -2.62
N SER A 10 8.04 17.03 -2.73
CA SER A 10 8.70 16.86 -4.03
C SER A 10 7.96 15.82 -4.89
N LEU A 11 7.91 16.06 -6.20
CA LEU A 11 7.22 15.19 -7.15
C LEU A 11 7.73 13.74 -7.09
N LYS A 12 9.03 13.55 -6.86
CA LYS A 12 9.64 12.23 -6.65
C LYS A 12 9.02 11.51 -5.45
N THR A 13 8.90 12.19 -4.31
CA THR A 13 8.29 11.64 -3.09
C THR A 13 6.82 11.27 -3.34
N LYS A 14 6.06 12.16 -3.98
CA LYS A 14 4.66 11.90 -4.33
C LYS A 14 4.52 10.66 -5.20
N LYS A 15 5.37 10.51 -6.23
CA LYS A 15 5.38 9.34 -7.13
C LYS A 15 5.72 8.06 -6.37
N THR A 16 6.73 8.07 -5.50
CA THR A 16 7.08 6.91 -4.67
C THR A 16 5.92 6.47 -3.79
N ILE A 17 5.32 7.40 -3.04
CA ILE A 17 4.19 7.07 -2.17
C ILE A 17 2.99 6.58 -2.98
N TYR A 18 2.70 7.21 -4.12
CA TYR A 18 1.63 6.78 -5.02
C TYR A 18 1.79 5.32 -5.45
N LEU A 19 2.98 4.93 -5.94
CA LEU A 19 3.23 3.56 -6.37
C LEU A 19 3.13 2.57 -5.21
N LEU A 20 3.73 2.90 -4.05
CA LEU A 20 3.64 2.05 -2.86
C LEU A 20 2.17 1.84 -2.41
N VAL A 21 1.35 2.88 -2.44
CA VAL A 21 -0.07 2.78 -2.08
C VAL A 21 -0.84 1.97 -3.11
N VAL A 22 -0.68 2.22 -4.41
CA VAL A 22 -1.41 1.49 -5.45
C VAL A 22 -1.08 0.00 -5.41
N PHE A 23 0.20 -0.36 -5.40
CA PHE A 23 0.60 -1.76 -5.31
C PHE A 23 0.23 -2.37 -3.95
N GLY A 24 0.39 -1.61 -2.85
CA GLY A 24 -0.01 -2.05 -1.52
C GLY A 24 -1.49 -2.39 -1.44
N VAL A 25 -2.38 -1.53 -1.95
CA VAL A 25 -3.84 -1.78 -2.00
C VAL A 25 -4.15 -2.97 -2.90
N LEU A 26 -3.57 -3.05 -4.09
CA LEU A 26 -3.84 -4.15 -5.02
C LEU A 26 -3.42 -5.50 -4.42
N LEU A 27 -2.23 -5.60 -3.83
CA LEU A 27 -1.74 -6.84 -3.23
C LEU A 27 -2.49 -7.17 -1.93
N PHE A 28 -2.72 -6.19 -1.07
CA PHE A 28 -3.41 -6.40 0.20
C PHE A 28 -4.87 -6.77 -0.03
N SER A 29 -5.64 -5.90 -0.68
CA SER A 29 -7.07 -6.10 -0.88
C SER A 29 -7.35 -7.21 -1.89
N GLY A 30 -6.60 -7.29 -2.98
CA GLY A 30 -6.77 -8.34 -3.99
C GLY A 30 -6.57 -9.73 -3.40
N SER A 31 -5.54 -9.93 -2.58
CA SER A 31 -5.30 -11.24 -1.95
C SER A 31 -6.40 -11.63 -0.96
N ILE A 32 -6.88 -10.73 -0.10
CA ILE A 32 -7.96 -11.06 0.83
C ILE A 32 -9.29 -11.35 0.11
N TYR A 33 -9.58 -10.68 -1.01
CA TYR A 33 -10.75 -11.00 -1.84
C TYR A 33 -10.66 -12.42 -2.40
N LEU A 34 -9.50 -12.80 -2.96
CA LEU A 34 -9.30 -14.16 -3.46
C LEU A 34 -9.36 -15.21 -2.35
N LEU A 35 -8.75 -14.93 -1.20
CA LEU A 35 -8.82 -15.80 -0.02
C LEU A 35 -10.25 -15.98 0.48
N ALA A 36 -11.07 -14.92 0.44
CA ALA A 36 -12.47 -14.97 0.85
C ALA A 36 -13.34 -15.81 -0.11
N THR A 37 -12.90 -15.98 -1.36
CA THR A 37 -13.57 -16.83 -2.35
C THR A 37 -13.05 -18.28 -2.38
N ASN A 38 -12.16 -18.67 -1.48
CA ASN A 38 -11.60 -20.03 -1.45
C ASN A 38 -12.67 -21.11 -1.47
N ASP A 39 -13.68 -21.00 -0.61
CA ASP A 39 -14.75 -22.00 -0.50
C ASP A 39 -15.70 -22.00 -1.72
N LEU A 40 -15.60 -20.99 -2.60
CA LEU A 40 -16.41 -20.81 -3.79
C LEU A 40 -15.67 -21.16 -5.08
N THR A 41 -14.39 -21.56 -5.00
CA THR A 41 -13.54 -21.83 -6.18
C THR A 41 -12.78 -23.15 -6.02
N ALA A 42 -12.40 -23.78 -7.13
CA ALA A 42 -11.66 -25.05 -7.10
C ALA A 42 -10.16 -24.88 -6.76
N PHE A 43 -9.67 -23.64 -6.67
CA PHE A 43 -8.27 -23.33 -6.42
C PHE A 43 -8.07 -22.90 -4.96
N ASP A 44 -7.03 -23.43 -4.30
CA ASP A 44 -6.68 -23.04 -2.93
C ASP A 44 -5.78 -21.79 -2.92
N PHE A 45 -6.39 -20.63 -2.76
CA PHE A 45 -5.72 -19.34 -2.59
C PHE A 45 -4.95 -19.19 -1.27
N LYS A 46 -5.02 -20.12 -0.31
CA LYS A 46 -4.17 -20.05 0.90
C LYS A 46 -2.67 -20.06 0.56
N ILE A 47 -2.29 -20.64 -0.58
CA ILE A 47 -0.91 -20.62 -1.10
C ILE A 47 -0.39 -19.18 -1.28
N ILE A 48 -1.26 -18.23 -1.63
CA ILE A 48 -0.91 -16.81 -1.81
C ILE A 48 -1.18 -15.97 -0.55
N GLY A 49 -1.45 -16.59 0.60
CA GLY A 49 -1.77 -15.86 1.85
C GLY A 49 -0.66 -14.91 2.31
N PHE A 50 0.60 -15.16 1.91
CA PHE A 50 1.74 -14.28 2.19
C PHE A 50 1.71 -12.96 1.38
N VAL A 51 0.86 -12.84 0.37
CA VAL A 51 0.72 -11.62 -0.44
C VAL A 51 0.07 -10.49 0.38
N THR A 52 -0.85 -10.82 1.29
CA THR A 52 -1.50 -9.83 2.18
C THR A 52 -0.47 -9.07 3.04
N PRO A 53 0.41 -9.71 3.82
CA PRO A 53 1.41 -8.98 4.61
C PRO A 53 2.40 -8.19 3.75
N ILE A 54 2.72 -8.62 2.53
CA ILE A 54 3.53 -7.81 1.59
C ILE A 54 2.80 -6.53 1.20
N GLY A 55 1.52 -6.63 0.82
CA GLY A 55 0.70 -5.45 0.53
C GLY A 55 0.62 -4.50 1.73
N GLY A 56 0.44 -5.06 2.94
CA GLY A 56 0.41 -4.30 4.19
C GLY A 56 1.73 -3.59 4.48
N LEU A 57 2.86 -4.25 4.25
CA LEU A 57 4.20 -3.66 4.41
C LEU A 57 4.39 -2.46 3.46
N LEU A 58 3.97 -2.58 2.19
CA LEU A 58 4.06 -1.46 1.23
C LEU A 58 3.24 -0.25 1.71
N LEU A 59 2.06 -0.49 2.28
CA LEU A 59 1.22 0.57 2.86
C LEU A 59 1.90 1.20 4.08
N ILE A 60 2.45 0.41 5.00
CA ILE A 60 3.18 0.92 6.18
C ILE A 60 4.36 1.80 5.73
N VAL A 61 5.14 1.35 4.75
CA VAL A 61 6.27 2.12 4.21
C VAL A 61 5.80 3.43 3.55
N ALA A 62 4.72 3.40 2.78
CA ALA A 62 4.12 4.60 2.20
C ALA A 62 3.76 5.66 3.25
N TRP A 63 3.07 5.25 4.32
CA TRP A 63 2.70 6.13 5.43
C TRP A 63 3.92 6.59 6.23
N GLY A 64 4.90 5.71 6.45
CA GLY A 64 6.15 6.05 7.11
C GLY A 64 6.94 7.12 6.36
N ILE A 65 7.10 6.98 5.03
CA ILE A 65 7.75 7.99 4.19
C ILE A 65 7.00 9.32 4.27
N LEU A 66 5.67 9.30 4.19
CA LEU A 66 4.85 10.51 4.28
C LEU A 66 5.06 11.22 5.63
N LEU A 67 5.02 10.48 6.74
CA LEU A 67 5.21 11.01 8.09
C LEU A 67 6.60 11.63 8.27
N LEU A 68 7.66 10.91 7.89
CA LEU A 68 9.04 11.40 7.99
C LEU A 68 9.26 12.69 7.18
N ARG A 69 8.67 12.77 5.98
CA ARG A 69 8.78 13.97 5.13
C ARG A 69 8.07 15.19 5.71
N ILE A 70 6.94 14.99 6.39
CA ILE A 70 6.21 16.07 7.06
C ILE A 70 6.96 16.52 8.33
N LEU A 71 7.46 15.59 9.14
CA LEU A 71 8.20 15.91 10.36
C LEU A 71 9.52 16.64 10.08
N ASN A 72 10.29 16.18 9.10
CA ASN A 72 11.56 16.82 8.71
C ASN A 72 11.37 18.21 8.09
N LYS A 73 10.16 18.60 7.68
CA LYS A 73 9.88 19.95 7.18
C LYS A 73 9.61 20.95 8.32
N LYS A 74 9.19 20.47 9.49
CA LYS A 74 8.80 21.32 10.62
C LYS A 74 9.98 21.73 11.51
N SER A 75 11.11 21.02 11.40
CA SER A 75 12.40 21.40 12.01
C SER A 75 13.21 22.25 11.06
#